data_AF-A0A438GDZ9-F1
#
_entry.id   AF-A0A438GDZ9-F1
#
_cell.length_a   1.000
_cell.length_b   1.000
_cell.length_c   1.000
_cell.angle_alpha   90.00
_cell.angle_beta   90.00
_cell.angle_gamma   90.00
#
_symmetry.space_group_name_H-M   'P 1'
#
loop_
_entity.id
_entity.type
_entity.pdbx_description
1 polymer ?
#
loop_
_entity_poly.entity_id
_entity_poly.type
_entity_poly.pdbx_seq_one_letter_code
_entity_poly.pdbx_strand_id
1 'polypeptide(L)'
;MPRKGSSLGSYSRGWRGHAASAIEERLAGVPVYALSNSSDEFVLVSGVRTGKSLGLFCLKKEDAETLLEQMKLMDPGMRQGSKVVAVALNKVFQLKLDGVAFRLMPDSTQVKNALRVSNLAT
;
A
#
# COMPACT_ATOMS: atom_id res chain seq x y z
N MET A 1 40.65 46.58 -15.46
CA MET A 1 39.47 47.13 -14.76
C MET A 1 38.21 46.85 -15.58
N PRO A 2 37.06 46.66 -14.92
CA PRO A 2 36.04 45.64 -15.22
C PRO A 2 34.78 46.21 -15.90
N ARG A 3 33.87 45.34 -16.39
CA ARG A 3 32.45 45.40 -16.00
C ARG A 3 31.83 43.99 -15.91
N LYS A 4 31.40 43.71 -14.69
CA LYS A 4 30.56 42.61 -14.21
C LYS A 4 29.10 42.97 -14.55
N GLY A 5 28.32 42.01 -15.02
CA GLY A 5 26.86 42.09 -15.16
C GLY A 5 26.32 40.67 -15.09
N SER A 6 26.21 40.07 -13.90
CA SER A 6 25.07 40.19 -12.98
C SER A 6 23.84 39.42 -13.47
N SER A 7 23.72 38.19 -12.94
CA SER A 7 22.51 37.54 -12.46
C SER A 7 21.20 37.77 -13.23
N LEU A 8 20.62 36.68 -13.75
CA LEU A 8 19.33 36.25 -13.24
C LEU A 8 19.32 34.73 -13.18
N GLY A 9 19.67 34.21 -12.00
CA GLY A 9 19.36 32.83 -11.64
C GLY A 9 17.84 32.67 -11.62
N SER A 10 17.29 32.13 -12.70
CA SER A 10 15.93 31.61 -12.69
C SER A 10 15.92 30.36 -11.82
N TYR A 11 15.62 30.56 -10.54
CA TYR A 11 15.07 29.52 -9.68
C TYR A 11 13.71 29.12 -10.26
N SER A 12 13.75 28.29 -11.30
CA SER A 12 12.65 27.41 -11.65
C SER A 12 12.51 26.47 -10.45
N ARG A 13 11.70 26.89 -9.46
CA ARG A 13 11.21 26.00 -8.40
C ARG A 13 10.50 24.86 -9.11
N GLY A 14 11.25 23.80 -9.33
CA GLY A 14 10.83 22.64 -10.06
C GLY A 14 9.66 22.00 -9.34
N TRP A 15 8.48 22.23 -9.88
CA TRP A 15 7.45 21.19 -9.86
C TRP A 15 7.92 20.11 -10.85
N ARG A 16 9.01 19.42 -10.50
CA ARG A 16 9.28 18.12 -11.11
C ARG A 16 8.22 17.21 -10.55
N GLY A 17 7.20 16.89 -11.36
CA GLY A 17 6.53 15.61 -11.19
C GLY A 17 7.64 14.57 -10.98
N HIS A 18 7.59 13.86 -9.86
CA HIS A 18 8.64 12.90 -9.56
C HIS A 18 8.76 11.92 -10.74
N ALA A 19 9.98 11.68 -11.22
CA ALA A 19 10.21 10.57 -12.13
C ALA A 19 9.64 9.32 -11.45
N ALA A 20 8.94 8.46 -12.20
CA ALA A 20 8.27 7.27 -11.63
C ALA A 20 9.22 6.45 -10.73
N SER A 21 10.50 6.35 -11.12
CA SER A 21 11.56 5.72 -10.33
C SER A 21 11.77 6.32 -8.93
N ALA A 22 11.66 7.64 -8.79
CA ALA A 22 11.79 8.32 -7.50
C ALA A 22 10.56 8.09 -6.60
N ILE A 23 9.38 7.82 -7.18
CA ILE A 23 8.19 7.41 -6.41
C ILE A 23 8.36 5.95 -5.98
N GLU A 24 8.76 5.07 -6.89
CA GLU A 24 9.00 3.65 -6.60
C GLU A 24 10.03 3.45 -5.49
N GLU A 25 11.12 4.21 -5.50
CA GLU A 25 12.15 4.15 -4.46
C GLU A 25 11.59 4.54 -3.09
N ARG A 26 10.76 5.59 -3.03
CA ARG A 26 10.11 6.01 -1.77
C ARG A 26 9.12 4.96 -1.27
N LEU A 27 8.41 4.31 -2.18
CA LEU A 27 7.45 3.26 -1.83
C LEU A 27 8.12 1.93 -1.46
N ALA A 28 9.38 1.70 -1.85
CA ALA A 28 10.13 0.50 -1.49
C ALA A 28 10.36 0.37 0.03
N GLY A 29 10.43 1.49 0.74
CA GLY A 29 10.60 1.53 2.20
C GLY A 29 9.32 1.34 3.01
N VAL A 30 8.15 1.24 2.35
CA VAL A 30 6.86 1.11 3.05
C VAL A 30 6.40 -0.35 2.98
N PRO A 31 6.40 -1.08 4.11
CA PRO A 31 5.85 -2.43 4.15
C PRO A 31 4.33 -2.37 4.16
N VAL A 32 3.71 -3.28 3.42
CA VAL A 32 2.30 -3.65 3.55
C VAL A 32 2.19 -5.16 3.76
N TYR A 33 1.16 -5.59 4.45
CA TYR A 33 1.03 -6.95 4.95
C TYR A 33 -0.11 -7.67 4.22
N ALA A 34 0.22 -8.78 3.57
CA ALA A 34 -0.74 -9.65 2.89
C ALA A 34 -0.80 -11.01 3.58
N LEU A 35 -1.85 -11.77 3.28
CA LEU A 35 -1.99 -13.14 3.73
C LEU A 35 -1.49 -14.06 2.62
N SER A 36 -0.72 -15.07 2.98
CA SER A 36 -0.34 -16.16 2.08
C SER A 36 -0.94 -17.48 2.56
N ASN A 37 -1.26 -18.36 1.62
CA ASN A 37 -1.60 -19.75 1.90
C ASN A 37 -0.33 -20.58 2.22
N SER A 38 -0.50 -21.89 2.41
CA SER A 38 0.59 -22.84 2.65
C SER A 38 1.56 -23.02 1.48
N SER A 39 1.18 -22.58 0.28
CA SER A 39 2.00 -22.60 -0.94
C SER A 39 2.68 -21.26 -1.22
N ASP A 40 2.70 -20.35 -0.23
CA ASP A 40 3.26 -19.00 -0.35
C ASP A 40 2.56 -18.10 -1.40
N GLU A 41 1.33 -18.44 -1.78
CA GLU A 41 0.53 -17.65 -2.72
C GLU A 41 -0.37 -16.65 -1.98
N PHE A 42 -0.57 -15.47 -2.56
CA PHE A 42 -1.44 -14.46 -1.96
C PHE A 42 -2.90 -14.92 -1.93
N VAL A 43 -3.52 -14.75 -0.77
CA VAL A 43 -4.95 -15.02 -0.61
C VAL A 43 -5.75 -13.91 -1.28
N LEU A 44 -6.70 -14.30 -2.11
CA LEU A 44 -7.66 -13.40 -2.74
C LEU A 44 -9.08 -13.72 -2.26
N VAL A 45 -9.89 -12.68 -2.06
CA VAL A 45 -11.30 -12.81 -1.70
C VAL A 45 -12.14 -12.66 -2.96
N SER A 46 -12.92 -13.69 -3.32
CA SER A 46 -13.79 -13.63 -4.49
C SER A 46 -14.93 -12.63 -4.28
N GLY A 47 -15.02 -11.62 -5.15
CA GLY A 47 -16.11 -10.65 -5.16
C GLY A 47 -17.32 -11.20 -5.91
N VAL A 48 -18.24 -11.82 -5.18
CA VAL A 48 -19.47 -12.44 -5.73
C VAL A 48 -20.31 -11.49 -6.59
N ARG A 49 -20.23 -10.19 -6.31
CA ARG A 49 -20.99 -9.13 -7.01
C ARG A 49 -20.25 -8.46 -8.17
N THR A 50 -18.93 -8.51 -8.17
CA THR A 50 -18.08 -7.79 -9.14
C THR A 50 -17.47 -8.71 -10.18
N GLY A 51 -17.51 -10.04 -9.95
CA GLY A 51 -16.80 -11.02 -10.78
C GLY A 51 -15.27 -10.88 -10.70
N LYS A 52 -14.77 -10.05 -9.78
CA LYS A 52 -13.34 -9.79 -9.58
C LYS A 52 -12.90 -10.31 -8.22
N SER A 53 -11.72 -10.89 -8.19
CA SER A 53 -11.04 -11.27 -6.95
C SER A 53 -10.41 -10.03 -6.30
N LEU A 54 -10.37 -9.99 -4.97
CA LEU A 54 -9.84 -8.88 -4.20
C LEU A 54 -8.60 -9.32 -3.43
N GLY A 55 -7.45 -8.71 -3.71
CA GLY A 55 -6.26 -8.85 -2.87
C GLY A 55 -6.22 -7.76 -1.80
N LEU A 56 -6.11 -8.17 -0.54
CA LEU A 56 -6.11 -7.26 0.61
C LEU A 56 -4.68 -7.07 1.14
N PHE A 57 -4.29 -5.82 1.34
CA PHE A 57 -3.00 -5.44 1.92
C PHE A 57 -3.23 -4.51 3.10
N CYS A 58 -2.85 -4.92 4.30
CA CYS A 58 -2.96 -4.09 5.50
C CYS A 58 -1.71 -3.22 5.67
N LEU A 59 -1.88 -1.97 6.07
CA LEU A 59 -0.75 -1.09 6.44
C LEU A 59 -0.18 -1.41 7.84
N LYS A 60 -0.96 -2.14 8.64
CA LYS A 60 -0.61 -2.55 10.00
C LYS A 60 -0.57 -4.08 10.09
N LYS A 61 0.49 -4.63 10.69
CA LYS A 61 0.71 -6.08 10.75
C LYS A 61 -0.36 -6.80 11.58
N GLU A 62 -0.71 -6.23 12.72
CA GLU A 62 -1.67 -6.80 13.65
C GLU A 62 -3.08 -6.91 13.02
N ASP A 63 -3.42 -5.99 12.11
CA ASP A 63 -4.68 -6.03 11.38
C ASP A 63 -4.68 -7.20 10.36
N ALA A 64 -3.54 -7.48 9.71
CA ALA A 64 -3.38 -8.66 8.85
C ALA A 64 -3.41 -9.97 9.66
N GLU A 65 -2.81 -10.00 10.84
CA GLU A 65 -2.85 -11.15 11.75
C GLU A 65 -4.28 -11.43 12.22
N THR A 66 -5.02 -10.39 12.60
CA THR A 66 -6.43 -10.49 12.98
C THR A 66 -7.28 -11.01 11.81
N LEU A 67 -7.03 -10.51 10.59
CA LEU A 67 -7.71 -11.00 9.39
C LEU A 67 -7.38 -12.47 9.10
N LEU A 68 -6.14 -12.89 9.32
CA LEU A 68 -5.73 -14.28 9.15
C LEU A 68 -6.47 -15.21 10.12
N GLU A 69 -6.58 -14.83 11.39
CA GLU A 69 -7.34 -15.60 12.37
C GLU A 69 -8.82 -15.71 11.98
N GLN A 70 -9.43 -14.63 11.50
CA GLN A 70 -10.79 -14.67 10.96
C GLN A 70 -10.91 -15.63 9.76
N MET A 71 -9.95 -15.61 8.83
CA MET A 71 -9.96 -16.53 7.69
C MET A 71 -9.81 -18.00 8.10
N LYS A 72 -8.98 -18.31 9.10
CA LYS A 72 -8.82 -19.68 9.63
C LYS A 72 -10.11 -20.24 10.26
N LEU A 73 -10.97 -19.36 10.78
CA LEU A 73 -12.29 -19.73 11.29
C LEU A 73 -13.25 -20.06 10.14
N MET A 74 -13.20 -19.30 9.05
CA MET A 74 -14.08 -19.45 7.89
C MET A 74 -13.70 -20.60 6.96
N ASP A 75 -12.39 -20.81 6.74
CA ASP A 75 -11.87 -21.82 5.83
C ASP A 75 -10.89 -22.76 6.57
N PRO A 76 -11.25 -24.04 6.78
CA PRO A 76 -10.36 -25.03 7.38
C PRO A 76 -9.03 -25.20 6.63
N GLY A 77 -9.00 -24.99 5.31
CA GLY A 77 -7.80 -25.06 4.47
C GLY A 77 -6.76 -24.01 4.82
N MET A 78 -7.19 -22.87 5.39
CA MET A 78 -6.31 -21.79 5.81
C MET A 78 -5.61 -22.05 7.15
N ARG A 79 -6.01 -23.09 7.90
CA ARG A 79 -5.49 -23.33 9.27
C ARG A 79 -4.04 -23.79 9.30
N GLN A 80 -3.57 -24.45 8.26
CA GLN A 80 -2.21 -24.98 8.19
C GLN A 80 -1.40 -24.20 7.15
N GLY A 81 -0.22 -23.74 7.55
CA GLY A 81 0.75 -23.10 6.66
C GLY A 81 0.45 -21.65 6.25
N SER A 82 -0.77 -21.14 6.46
CA SER A 82 -1.08 -19.74 6.15
C SER A 82 -0.41 -18.77 7.12
N LYS A 83 0.10 -17.66 6.60
CA LYS A 83 0.86 -16.67 7.36
C LYS A 83 0.67 -15.26 6.82
N VAL A 84 1.11 -14.28 7.62
CA VAL A 84 1.21 -12.89 7.19
C VAL A 84 2.59 -12.65 6.59
N VAL A 85 2.63 -12.07 5.40
CA VAL A 85 3.86 -11.73 4.67
C VAL A 85 3.95 -10.23 4.45
N ALA A 86 5.15 -9.68 4.66
CA ALA A 86 5.44 -8.29 4.35
C ALA A 86 5.84 -8.15 2.88
N VAL A 87 5.24 -7.18 2.20
CA VAL A 87 5.46 -6.86 0.79
C VAL A 87 5.80 -5.37 0.71
N ALA A 88 6.83 -5.02 -0.05
CA ALA A 88 7.14 -3.61 -0.29
C ALA A 88 6.04 -2.98 -1.15
N LEU A 89 5.55 -1.80 -0.76
CA LEU A 89 4.42 -1.14 -1.40
C LEU A 89 4.68 -0.88 -2.89
N ASN A 90 5.91 -0.56 -3.28
CA ASN A 90 6.28 -0.38 -4.69
C ASN A 90 5.98 -1.63 -5.54
N LYS A 91 6.14 -2.84 -4.99
CA LYS A 91 5.81 -4.09 -5.68
C LYS A 91 4.32 -4.23 -5.90
N VAL A 92 3.49 -3.82 -4.93
CA VAL A 92 2.02 -3.87 -5.06
C VAL A 92 1.51 -2.98 -6.18
N PHE A 93 2.11 -1.80 -6.38
CA PHE A 93 1.75 -0.91 -7.50
C PHE A 93 2.09 -1.50 -8.88
N GLN A 94 3.07 -2.39 -8.95
CA GLN A 94 3.46 -3.09 -10.17
C GLN A 94 2.59 -4.33 -10.44
N LEU A 95 1.89 -4.86 -9.42
CA LEU A 95 0.98 -5.99 -9.59
C LEU A 95 -0.25 -5.56 -10.38
N LYS A 96 -0.31 -5.97 -11.64
CA LYS A 96 -1.49 -5.92 -12.49
C LYS A 96 -1.85 -7.35 -12.85
N LEU A 97 -2.92 -7.86 -12.26
CA LEU A 97 -3.46 -9.17 -12.57
C LEU A 97 -4.88 -8.99 -13.08
N ASP A 98 -5.15 -9.54 -14.27
CA ASP A 98 -6.48 -9.47 -14.86
C ASP A 98 -7.51 -10.15 -13.96
N GLY A 99 -8.65 -9.48 -13.74
CA GLY A 99 -9.70 -9.97 -12.86
C GLY A 99 -9.41 -9.80 -11.36
N VAL A 100 -8.28 -9.19 -10.97
CA VAL A 100 -7.95 -8.91 -9.56
C VAL A 100 -7.94 -7.41 -9.29
N ALA A 101 -8.60 -6.99 -8.22
CA ALA A 101 -8.50 -5.64 -7.68
C ALA A 101 -7.75 -5.67 -6.35
N PHE A 102 -6.76 -4.79 -6.18
CA PHE A 102 -6.01 -4.68 -4.94
C PHE A 102 -6.54 -3.55 -4.07
N ARG A 103 -6.69 -3.80 -2.77
CA ARG A 103 -7.18 -2.81 -1.81
C ARG A 103 -6.25 -2.72 -0.61
N LEU A 104 -5.86 -1.49 -0.29
CA LEU A 104 -5.14 -1.15 0.93
C LEU A 104 -6.14 -0.95 2.08
N MET A 105 -5.85 -1.60 3.20
CA MET A 105 -6.57 -1.44 4.47
C MET A 105 -5.76 -0.49 5.36
N PRO A 106 -6.25 0.73 5.62
CA PRO A 106 -5.53 1.71 6.43
C PRO A 106 -5.53 1.34 7.91
N ASP A 107 -4.49 1.78 8.64
CA ASP A 107 -4.47 1.70 10.11
C ASP A 107 -5.61 2.55 10.68
N SER A 108 -6.52 1.90 11.40
CA SER A 108 -7.67 2.54 12.04
C SER A 108 -7.28 3.70 12.96
N THR A 109 -6.10 3.65 13.58
CA THR A 109 -5.56 4.71 14.44
C THR A 109 -5.22 5.95 13.61
N GLN A 110 -4.59 5.76 12.46
CA GLN A 110 -4.28 6.85 11.53
C GLN A 110 -5.54 7.44 10.92
N VAL A 111 -6.55 6.62 10.61
CA VAL A 111 -7.86 7.12 10.15
C VAL A 111 -8.51 8.00 11.22
N LYS A 112 -8.56 7.54 12.48
CA LYS A 112 -9.10 8.33 13.60
C LYS A 112 -8.34 9.64 13.79
N ASN A 113 -7.00 9.59 13.73
CA ASN A 113 -6.16 10.77 13.83
C ASN A 113 -6.40 11.77 12.70
N ALA A 114 -6.52 11.28 11.45
CA ALA A 114 -6.79 12.11 10.28
C ALA A 114 -8.15 12.79 10.38
N LEU A 115 -9.19 12.08 10.83
CA LEU A 115 -10.51 12.66 11.05
C LEU A 115 -10.48 13.77 12.10
N ARG A 116 -9.73 13.57 13.21
CA ARG A 116 -9.55 14.60 14.23
C ARG A 116 -8.89 15.86 13.67
N VAL A 117 -7.82 15.71 12.88
CA VAL A 117 -7.13 16.86 12.26
C VAL A 117 -8.04 17.55 11.24
N SER A 118 -8.77 16.78 10.43
CA SER A 118 -9.72 17.33 9.43
C SER A 118 -10.79 18.18 10.09
N ASN A 119 -11.35 17.73 11.21
CA ASN A 119 -12.42 18.45 11.92
C ASN A 119 -11.91 19.65 12.74
N LEU A 120 -10.61 19.74 13.01
CA LEU A 120 -9.98 20.89 13.68
C LEU A 120 -9.57 22.00 12.68
N ALA A 121 -9.48 21.68 11.39
CA ALA A 121 -9.14 22.61 10.32
C ALA A 121 -10.38 23.29 9.71
N THR A 122 -11.57 23.05 10.27
CA THR A 122 -12.86 23.67 9.89
C THR A 122 -13.35 24.53 11.03
#